data_AF-A0A0F9IEX9-F1
#
_entry.id   AF-A0A0F9IEX9-F1
#
_cell.length_a   1.000
_cell.length_b   1.000
_cell.length_c   1.000
_cell.angle_alpha   90.00
_cell.angle_beta   90.00
_cell.angle_gamma   90.00
#
_symmetry.space_group_name_H-M   'P 1'
#
loop_
_entity.id
_entity.type
_entity.pdbx_description
1 polymer ?
#
loop_
_entity_poly.entity_id
_entity_poly.type
_entity_poly.pdbx_seq_one_letter_code
_entity_poly.pdbx_strand_id
1 'polypeptide(L)'
;THTGIVLSGALDANSQAITNHAQAITDNALVTVDGPAAGAPASGEYAKWTASGIEGRSKAEQLSDLNVADGADVTGSSAPQAHKDLHDPEDGADALDTAAPVQVGSANAIGSSHSLARADHVHDREHAIYVDASAVSAVEVAGLTFAENKGVILDAALSADGKYSGFLEEGTAGAVLAFGDLIYQVASDAQWELAKADVAATSDGKLGICILAAGGGAGNPTTILLWGKVRADTAFPALSVRRPVYISAATAGDITTTAPTGTTNFVVRIIGYGNTADELFFCPDNTYIELA
;
A
#
# COMPACT_ATOMS: atom_id res chain seq x y z
N THR A 1 66.45 52.45 93.43
CA THR A 1 66.38 51.17 92.71
C THR A 1 65.26 51.23 91.71
N HIS A 2 65.52 51.77 90.52
CA HIS A 2 64.59 51.65 89.40
C HIS A 2 65.07 50.48 88.54
N THR A 3 64.43 49.33 88.69
CA THR A 3 64.53 48.21 87.75
C THR A 3 63.73 48.55 86.50
N GLY A 4 64.24 49.53 85.74
CA GLY A 4 63.77 49.82 84.39
C GLY A 4 64.71 49.12 83.42
N ILE A 5 64.15 48.35 82.48
CA ILE A 5 64.92 47.85 81.35
C ILE A 5 65.39 49.08 80.56
N VAL A 6 66.68 49.38 80.62
CA VAL A 6 67.30 50.41 79.78
C VAL A 6 67.59 49.77 78.43
N LEU A 7 66.67 49.95 77.47
CA LEU A 7 66.91 49.56 76.09
C LEU A 7 67.92 50.55 75.48
N SER A 8 69.20 50.17 75.45
CA SER A 8 70.29 50.98 74.89
C SER A 8 70.47 50.66 73.41
N GLY A 9 69.77 51.41 72.57
CA GLY A 9 69.82 51.33 71.11
C GLY A 9 68.59 52.01 70.52
N ALA A 10 68.66 52.49 69.28
CA ALA A 10 67.43 52.83 68.58
C ALA A 10 66.57 51.56 68.55
N LEU A 11 65.40 51.60 69.17
CA LEU A 11 64.34 50.65 68.86
C LEU A 11 64.00 50.90 67.40
N ASP A 12 64.67 50.18 66.50
CA ASP A 12 64.24 50.05 65.12
C ASP A 12 62.99 49.17 65.14
N ALA A 13 61.90 49.75 65.65
CA ALA A 13 60.56 49.27 65.43
C ALA A 13 60.22 49.58 63.97
N ASN A 14 61.00 49.00 63.05
CA ASN A 14 60.87 49.01 61.60
C ASN A 14 59.41 49.27 61.29
N SER A 15 59.13 50.43 60.67
CA SER A 15 57.85 51.16 60.64
C SER A 15 56.60 50.38 60.21
N GLN A 16 56.70 49.07 60.04
CA GLN A 16 55.66 48.07 59.82
C GLN A 16 55.01 47.54 61.11
N ALA A 17 55.60 47.71 62.30
CA ALA A 17 55.07 47.15 63.56
C ALA A 17 54.14 48.09 64.36
N ILE A 18 53.92 49.34 63.90
CA ILE A 18 53.11 50.34 64.61
C ILE A 18 52.03 50.90 63.69
N THR A 19 51.00 50.10 63.40
CA THR A 19 49.73 50.64 62.90
C THR A 19 48.83 51.16 64.04
N ASN A 20 49.35 51.30 65.28
CA ASN A 20 48.58 51.61 66.48
C ASN A 20 47.48 50.57 66.82
N HIS A 21 47.49 49.40 66.17
CA HIS A 21 46.58 48.30 66.44
C HIS A 21 47.31 47.20 67.22
N ALA A 22 46.76 46.80 68.37
CA ALA A 22 47.35 45.73 69.18
C ALA A 22 47.29 44.39 68.42
N GLN A 23 48.44 43.85 68.02
CA GLN A 23 48.50 42.50 67.46
C GLN A 23 48.55 41.48 68.60
N ALA A 24 47.53 40.62 68.67
CA ALA A 24 47.47 39.56 69.67
C ALA A 24 48.49 38.44 69.33
N ILE A 25 49.19 37.93 70.34
CA ILE A 25 50.14 36.80 70.23
C ILE A 25 49.62 35.55 70.97
N THR A 26 48.33 35.49 71.25
CA THR A 26 47.69 34.38 71.97
C THR A 26 47.49 33.17 71.06
N ASP A 27 47.31 31.97 71.64
CA ASP A 27 46.91 30.78 70.88
C ASP A 27 45.62 31.08 70.08
N ASN A 28 45.55 30.60 68.85
CA ASN A 28 44.57 30.95 67.79
C ASN A 28 44.66 32.37 67.15
N ALA A 29 45.63 33.22 67.50
CA ALA A 29 45.89 34.45 66.75
C ALA A 29 46.69 34.14 65.46
N LEU A 30 45.99 33.73 64.40
CA LEU A 30 46.63 33.28 63.15
C LEU A 30 46.98 34.42 62.19
N VAL A 31 46.15 35.47 62.11
CA VAL A 31 46.39 36.62 61.24
C VAL A 31 45.64 37.85 61.75
N THR A 32 46.32 38.99 61.77
CA THR A 32 45.70 40.31 61.91
C THR A 32 45.72 40.98 60.55
N VAL A 33 44.55 41.29 60.01
CA VAL A 33 44.42 41.91 58.68
C VAL A 33 43.84 43.30 58.85
N ASP A 34 44.41 44.26 58.12
CA ASP A 34 43.85 45.60 58.05
C ASP A 34 42.47 45.54 57.38
N GLY A 35 41.45 46.01 58.07
CA GLY A 35 40.10 46.12 57.53
C GLY A 35 39.94 47.53 56.97
N PRO A 36 39.60 47.71 55.68
CA PRO A 36 39.43 49.05 55.15
C PRO A 36 38.28 49.74 55.88
N ALA A 37 38.46 51.01 56.27
CA ALA A 37 37.43 51.77 56.99
C ALA A 37 36.08 51.83 56.22
N ALA A 38 36.13 51.65 54.89
CA ALA A 38 34.98 51.41 54.03
C ALA A 38 35.19 50.08 53.29
N GLY A 39 34.20 49.18 53.34
CA GLY A 39 34.27 47.87 52.68
C GLY A 39 34.81 46.72 53.54
N ALA A 40 35.03 46.93 54.84
CA ALA A 40 35.28 45.81 55.75
C ALA A 40 34.08 44.83 55.75
N PRO A 41 34.31 43.50 55.83
CA PRO A 41 33.23 42.53 55.83
C PRO A 41 32.23 42.78 56.96
N ALA A 42 30.96 42.98 56.60
CA ALA A 42 29.87 43.05 57.56
C ALA A 42 29.41 41.65 58.00
N SER A 43 28.62 41.59 59.07
CA SER A 43 28.01 40.33 59.51
C SER A 43 27.12 39.75 58.41
N GLY A 44 27.40 38.51 57.98
CA GLY A 44 26.68 37.84 56.90
C GLY A 44 27.30 37.99 55.50
N GLU A 45 28.40 38.74 55.37
CA GLU A 45 29.17 38.86 54.12
C GLU A 45 30.34 37.87 54.05
N TYR A 46 30.85 37.66 52.84
CA TYR A 46 32.03 36.85 52.58
C TYR A 46 33.27 37.73 52.47
N ALA A 47 34.37 37.31 53.11
CA ALA A 47 35.65 37.99 53.02
C ALA A 47 36.39 37.61 51.73
N LYS A 48 36.82 38.61 50.94
CA LYS A 48 37.69 38.43 49.78
C LYS A 48 39.03 39.12 50.01
N TRP A 49 40.11 38.39 49.82
CA TRP A 49 41.46 38.96 49.84
C TRP A 49 41.69 39.78 48.57
N THR A 50 42.09 41.04 48.76
CA THR A 50 42.49 41.96 47.69
C THR A 50 43.90 42.45 47.95
N ALA A 51 44.48 43.17 46.98
CA ALA A 51 45.79 43.80 47.17
C ALA A 51 45.79 44.85 48.31
N SER A 52 44.61 45.32 48.72
CA SER A 52 44.41 46.35 49.74
C SER A 52 43.97 45.81 51.11
N GLY A 53 43.84 44.48 51.26
CA GLY A 53 43.42 43.84 52.51
C GLY A 53 42.26 42.86 52.31
N ILE A 54 41.31 42.85 53.26
CA ILE A 54 40.07 42.07 53.13
C ILE A 54 38.91 43.02 52.84
N GLU A 55 38.14 42.70 51.81
CA GLU A 55 36.91 43.39 51.47
C GLU A 55 35.70 42.45 51.67
N GLY A 56 34.56 43.04 52.05
CA GLY A 56 33.27 42.36 52.15
C GLY A 56 32.63 42.16 50.79
N ARG A 57 32.04 40.98 50.57
CA ARG A 57 31.23 40.65 49.39
C ARG A 57 29.85 40.20 49.83
N SER A 58 28.82 40.82 49.27
CA SER A 58 27.46 40.32 49.39
C SER A 58 27.31 38.95 48.70
N LYS A 59 26.22 38.24 49.01
CA LYS A 59 25.92 36.94 48.38
C LYS A 59 25.85 37.02 46.84
N ALA A 60 25.26 38.08 46.28
CA ALA A 60 25.13 38.26 44.84
C ALA A 60 26.49 38.50 44.15
N GLU A 61 27.34 39.29 44.81
CA GLU A 61 28.69 39.57 44.35
C GLU A 61 29.61 38.34 44.38
N GLN A 62 29.49 37.51 45.42
CA GLN A 62 30.20 36.24 45.49
C GLN A 62 29.74 35.28 44.38
N LEU A 63 28.45 35.21 44.09
CA LEU A 63 27.90 34.36 43.03
C LEU A 63 28.45 34.77 41.65
N SER A 64 28.55 36.08 41.43
CA SER A 64 29.20 36.66 40.26
C SER A 64 30.69 36.32 40.18
N ASP A 65 31.43 36.36 41.30
CA ASP A 65 32.86 36.02 41.32
C ASP A 65 33.11 34.53 40.99
N LEU A 66 32.17 33.65 41.34
CA LEU A 66 32.24 32.21 41.09
C LEU A 66 31.69 31.80 39.72
N ASN A 67 31.27 32.75 38.89
CA ASN A 67 30.60 32.51 37.60
C ASN A 67 29.35 31.62 37.71
N VAL A 68 28.64 31.68 38.84
CA VAL A 68 27.40 30.93 39.02
C VAL A 68 26.25 31.80 38.49
N ALA A 69 25.49 31.27 37.53
CA ALA A 69 24.36 31.99 36.94
C ALA A 69 23.27 32.27 37.99
N ASP A 70 22.51 33.36 37.79
CA ASP A 70 21.41 33.70 38.69
C ASP A 70 20.39 32.56 38.73
N GLY A 71 20.04 32.14 39.95
CA GLY A 71 19.17 31.00 40.20
C GLY A 71 19.80 29.60 40.10
N ALA A 72 21.07 29.42 39.69
CA ALA A 72 21.68 28.08 39.59
C ALA A 72 21.68 27.35 40.95
N ASP A 73 21.25 26.08 40.96
CA ASP A 73 21.29 25.27 42.18
C ASP A 73 22.71 24.75 42.45
N VAL A 74 23.34 25.28 43.48
CA VAL A 74 24.66 24.86 43.98
C VAL A 74 24.58 23.95 45.21
N THR A 75 23.36 23.62 45.66
CA THR A 75 23.11 22.94 46.94
C THR A 75 22.84 21.44 46.80
N GLY A 76 22.74 20.92 45.56
CA GLY A 76 22.40 19.52 45.28
C GLY A 76 21.06 19.06 45.86
N SER A 77 20.28 20.00 46.39
CA SER A 77 19.05 19.76 47.16
C SER A 77 17.80 20.11 46.34
N SER A 78 17.96 20.75 45.18
CA SER A 78 16.91 20.93 44.18
C SER A 78 17.14 19.96 43.03
N ALA A 79 16.07 19.61 42.31
CA ALA A 79 16.23 18.87 41.07
C ALA A 79 17.13 19.67 40.09
N PRO A 80 18.01 19.03 39.31
CA PRO A 80 18.80 19.71 38.30
C PRO A 80 17.92 20.64 37.47
N GLN A 81 18.35 21.90 37.27
CA GLN A 81 17.63 22.79 36.37
C GLN A 81 17.58 22.16 34.99
N ALA A 82 16.41 22.23 34.33
CA ALA A 82 16.27 21.78 32.96
C ALA A 82 17.32 22.49 32.10
N HIS A 83 18.22 21.73 31.49
CA HIS A 83 19.08 22.27 30.44
C HIS A 83 18.20 22.46 29.21
N LYS A 84 18.24 23.66 28.62
CA LYS A 84 17.58 23.93 27.36
C LYS A 84 18.14 22.97 26.30
N ASP A 85 17.26 22.42 25.48
CA ASP A 85 17.56 21.40 24.49
C ASP A 85 18.67 21.79 23.50
N LEU A 86 19.49 20.81 23.10
CA LEU A 86 20.52 20.95 22.07
C LEU A 86 20.14 20.27 20.74
N HIS A 87 19.01 19.54 20.69
CA HIS A 87 18.59 18.78 19.52
C HIS A 87 17.33 19.31 18.81
N ASP A 88 16.62 20.29 19.38
CA ASP A 88 15.59 21.09 18.68
C ASP A 88 15.65 22.59 19.10
N PRO A 89 15.64 23.57 18.16
CA PRO A 89 15.48 24.99 18.48
C PRO A 89 14.07 25.42 18.92
N GLU A 90 13.01 24.66 18.62
CA GLU A 90 11.61 25.11 18.74
C GLU A 90 10.85 24.59 19.99
N ASP A 91 11.08 23.39 20.53
CA ASP A 91 10.18 22.81 21.56
C ASP A 91 10.75 21.76 22.55
N GLY A 92 12.07 21.67 22.74
CA GLY A 92 12.66 20.53 23.44
C GLY A 92 12.30 20.27 24.92
N ALA A 93 11.92 19.00 25.18
CA ALA A 93 12.29 18.16 26.34
C ALA A 93 11.86 16.68 26.10
N ASP A 94 12.66 15.93 25.33
CA ASP A 94 12.71 14.44 25.33
C ASP A 94 11.43 13.65 24.87
N ALA A 95 11.40 13.29 23.58
CA ALA A 95 11.29 11.96 22.98
C ALA A 95 11.60 12.11 21.47
N LEU A 96 12.14 11.10 20.77
CA LEU A 96 12.34 11.21 19.30
C LEU A 96 10.99 11.43 18.62
N ASP A 97 10.86 12.48 17.81
CA ASP A 97 9.62 12.74 17.06
C ASP A 97 9.26 11.56 16.16
N THR A 98 8.28 10.78 16.56
CA THR A 98 7.69 9.75 15.70
C THR A 98 6.70 10.42 14.76
N ALA A 99 7.12 10.72 13.54
CA ALA A 99 6.22 11.18 12.50
C ALA A 99 5.20 10.09 12.11
N ALA A 100 3.97 10.49 11.75
CA ALA A 100 2.98 9.57 11.20
C ALA A 100 3.47 8.94 9.87
N PRO A 101 3.16 7.67 9.58
CA PRO A 101 3.52 7.03 8.33
C PRO A 101 2.90 7.76 7.12
N VAL A 102 3.71 8.08 6.12
CA VAL A 102 3.24 8.68 4.87
C VAL A 102 2.72 7.59 3.94
N GLN A 103 1.58 7.84 3.29
CA GLN A 103 0.99 6.94 2.29
C GLN A 103 1.80 6.93 0.99
N VAL A 104 1.77 5.80 0.28
CA VAL A 104 2.47 5.60 -0.99
C VAL A 104 2.09 6.67 -2.02
N GLY A 105 3.07 7.22 -2.73
CA GLY A 105 2.86 8.16 -3.83
C GLY A 105 2.60 9.61 -3.43
N SER A 106 2.61 9.95 -2.14
CA SER A 106 2.54 11.34 -1.69
C SER A 106 3.93 12.00 -1.74
N ALA A 107 4.05 13.12 -2.45
CA ALA A 107 5.27 13.93 -2.41
C ALA A 107 5.36 14.60 -1.03
N ASN A 108 6.48 14.43 -0.34
CA ASN A 108 6.74 15.18 0.89
C ASN A 108 6.82 16.68 0.58
N ALA A 109 6.30 17.52 1.48
CA ALA A 109 6.53 18.96 1.39
C ALA A 109 8.03 19.27 1.40
N ILE A 110 8.45 20.23 0.57
CA ILE A 110 9.83 20.74 0.57
C ILE A 110 10.07 21.41 1.92
N GLY A 111 10.96 20.82 2.74
CA GLY A 111 11.33 21.34 4.05
C GLY A 111 10.51 20.77 5.20
N SER A 112 10.99 19.65 5.78
CA SER A 112 11.07 19.42 7.23
C SER A 112 11.64 18.02 7.46
N SER A 113 12.96 17.97 7.60
CA SER A 113 13.72 16.75 7.92
C SER A 113 14.35 16.93 9.29
N HIS A 114 13.64 16.56 10.34
CA HIS A 114 14.27 16.37 11.66
C HIS A 114 14.02 14.97 12.26
N SER A 115 13.12 14.15 11.68
CA SER A 115 12.84 12.79 12.17
C SER A 115 13.60 11.72 11.40
N LEU A 116 14.80 11.39 11.87
CA LEU A 116 15.70 10.32 11.38
C LEU A 116 15.12 8.88 11.49
N ALA A 117 13.80 8.68 11.60
CA ALA A 117 13.17 7.37 11.77
C ALA A 117 12.15 6.97 10.68
N ARG A 118 12.00 7.77 9.62
CA ARG A 118 11.11 7.45 8.48
C ARG A 118 11.84 7.17 7.16
N ALA A 119 13.14 6.91 7.25
CA ALA A 119 14.01 6.67 6.10
C ALA A 119 14.55 5.22 6.03
N ASP A 120 14.16 4.34 6.94
CA ASP A 120 14.52 2.91 6.83
C ASP A 120 13.38 2.12 6.18
N HIS A 121 13.34 2.28 4.87
CA HIS A 121 13.21 1.15 3.95
C HIS A 121 11.89 0.35 3.99
N VAL A 122 10.89 0.89 3.30
CA VAL A 122 9.84 0.06 2.71
C VAL A 122 10.52 -0.86 1.68
N HIS A 123 10.53 -2.16 1.95
CA HIS A 123 10.77 -3.13 0.89
C HIS A 123 9.56 -3.13 -0.04
N ASP A 124 9.75 -2.58 -1.24
CA ASP A 124 8.93 -2.90 -2.39
C ASP A 124 9.12 -4.38 -2.70
N ARG A 125 8.34 -5.24 -2.04
CA ARG A 125 8.16 -6.61 -2.51
C ARG A 125 7.06 -6.55 -3.55
N GLU A 126 7.50 -6.49 -4.79
CA GLU A 126 6.78 -6.73 -6.04
C GLU A 126 5.55 -7.64 -5.84
N HIS A 127 4.40 -7.03 -5.55
CA HIS A 127 3.10 -7.66 -5.72
C HIS A 127 2.42 -7.12 -6.99
N ALA A 128 3.23 -6.69 -7.95
CA ALA A 128 2.80 -6.13 -9.23
C ALA A 128 3.11 -7.04 -10.44
N ILE A 129 3.77 -8.18 -10.23
CA ILE A 129 4.16 -9.07 -11.34
C ILE A 129 2.95 -9.77 -11.98
N TYR A 130 1.75 -9.72 -11.39
CA TYR A 130 0.61 -10.48 -11.93
C TYR A 130 -0.71 -9.72 -12.19
N VAL A 131 -0.85 -8.41 -11.91
CA VAL A 131 -2.16 -7.72 -12.04
C VAL A 131 -2.11 -6.22 -12.36
N ASP A 132 -1.01 -5.72 -12.89
CA ASP A 132 -0.99 -4.36 -13.43
C ASP A 132 -1.81 -4.34 -14.74
N ALA A 133 -2.85 -3.51 -14.82
CA ALA A 133 -3.66 -3.32 -16.03
C ALA A 133 -2.81 -2.98 -17.26
N SER A 134 -1.61 -2.41 -17.08
CA SER A 134 -0.64 -2.18 -18.14
C SER A 134 -0.09 -3.48 -18.74
N ALA A 135 0.10 -4.54 -17.94
CA ALA A 135 0.51 -5.85 -18.42
C ALA A 135 -0.62 -6.53 -19.23
N VAL A 136 -1.87 -6.35 -18.79
CA VAL A 136 -3.06 -6.81 -19.54
C VAL A 136 -3.17 -6.06 -20.87
N SER A 137 -3.08 -4.72 -20.85
CA SER A 137 -3.10 -3.90 -22.05
C SER A 137 -1.92 -4.16 -22.99
N ALA A 138 -0.72 -4.47 -22.45
CA ALA A 138 0.44 -4.83 -23.25
C ALA A 138 0.25 -6.17 -23.98
N VAL A 139 -0.36 -7.16 -23.32
CA VAL A 139 -0.71 -8.45 -23.96
C VAL A 139 -1.79 -8.27 -25.04
N GLU A 140 -2.80 -7.42 -24.78
CA GLU A 140 -3.84 -7.08 -25.77
C GLU A 140 -3.26 -6.38 -27.01
N VAL A 141 -2.33 -5.44 -26.81
CA VAL A 141 -1.69 -4.68 -27.90
C VAL A 141 -0.63 -5.51 -28.66
N ALA A 142 0.12 -6.37 -27.97
CA ALA A 142 1.18 -7.18 -28.58
C ALA A 142 0.64 -8.38 -29.38
N GLY A 143 -0.62 -8.76 -29.16
CA GLY A 143 -1.19 -10.00 -29.66
C GLY A 143 -0.72 -11.21 -28.85
N LEU A 144 -1.66 -12.13 -28.59
CA LEU A 144 -1.36 -13.39 -27.91
C LEU A 144 -0.62 -14.34 -28.87
N THR A 145 0.70 -14.43 -28.74
CA THR A 145 1.51 -15.42 -29.46
C THR A 145 1.73 -16.65 -28.57
N PHE A 146 1.36 -17.83 -29.06
CA PHE A 146 1.66 -19.09 -28.39
C PHE A 146 3.11 -19.50 -28.67
N ALA A 147 3.83 -19.90 -27.62
CA ALA A 147 5.13 -20.54 -27.80
C ALA A 147 5.00 -21.84 -28.61
N GLU A 148 6.12 -22.35 -29.11
CA GLU A 148 6.16 -23.65 -29.79
C GLU A 148 5.50 -24.74 -28.93
N ASN A 149 4.67 -25.59 -29.56
CA ASN A 149 3.91 -26.66 -28.90
C ASN A 149 2.93 -26.19 -27.82
N LYS A 150 2.42 -24.96 -27.91
CA LYS A 150 1.28 -24.48 -27.12
C LYS A 150 0.08 -24.24 -28.02
N GLY A 151 -1.09 -24.67 -27.56
CA GLY A 151 -2.37 -24.44 -28.21
C GLY A 151 -3.37 -23.79 -27.25
N VAL A 152 -4.54 -23.45 -27.77
CA VAL A 152 -5.68 -23.02 -26.96
C VAL A 152 -6.31 -24.24 -26.30
N ILE A 153 -6.33 -24.27 -24.97
CA ILE A 153 -6.98 -25.32 -24.19
C ILE A 153 -8.39 -24.85 -23.85
N LEU A 154 -9.40 -25.62 -24.25
CA LEU A 154 -10.78 -25.41 -23.82
C LEU A 154 -10.99 -25.97 -22.40
N ASP A 155 -12.01 -25.47 -21.70
CA ASP A 155 -12.36 -25.98 -20.36
C ASP A 155 -12.56 -27.50 -20.40
N ALA A 156 -11.79 -28.21 -19.57
CA ALA A 156 -11.82 -29.66 -19.48
C ALA A 156 -13.10 -30.17 -18.79
N ALA A 157 -13.69 -29.39 -17.89
CA ALA A 157 -14.73 -29.86 -16.98
C ALA A 157 -16.16 -29.51 -17.43
N LEU A 158 -16.41 -28.28 -17.90
CA LEU A 158 -17.76 -27.71 -18.07
C LEU A 158 -18.67 -28.16 -16.91
N SER A 159 -18.28 -27.70 -15.71
CA SER A 159 -18.66 -28.31 -14.43
C SER A 159 -20.16 -28.44 -14.15
N ALA A 160 -21.01 -27.68 -14.82
CA ALA A 160 -22.45 -27.66 -14.62
C ALA A 160 -23.18 -27.21 -15.90
N ASP A 161 -24.51 -27.25 -15.85
CA ASP A 161 -25.37 -26.63 -16.84
C ASP A 161 -25.04 -25.13 -17.04
N GLY A 162 -25.20 -24.64 -18.27
CA GLY A 162 -24.93 -23.24 -18.60
C GLY A 162 -23.45 -22.90 -18.81
N LYS A 163 -22.55 -23.89 -18.90
CA LYS A 163 -21.10 -23.67 -19.08
C LYS A 163 -20.67 -23.86 -20.52
N TYR A 164 -19.69 -23.06 -20.95
CA TYR A 164 -19.18 -23.06 -22.32
C TYR A 164 -17.71 -22.61 -22.36
N SER A 165 -17.00 -22.99 -23.42
CA SER A 165 -15.63 -22.58 -23.70
C SER A 165 -15.35 -22.67 -25.19
N GLY A 166 -14.94 -21.57 -25.83
CA GLY A 166 -14.69 -21.54 -27.27
C GLY A 166 -14.67 -20.15 -27.88
N PHE A 167 -14.86 -20.07 -29.19
CA PHE A 167 -14.92 -18.82 -29.95
C PHE A 167 -16.33 -18.25 -29.95
N LEU A 168 -16.45 -16.99 -29.53
CA LEU A 168 -17.72 -16.29 -29.36
C LEU A 168 -17.86 -15.15 -30.37
N GLU A 169 -19.11 -14.82 -30.69
CA GLU A 169 -19.49 -13.64 -31.44
C GLU A 169 -20.65 -12.94 -30.74
N GLU A 170 -20.63 -11.61 -30.68
CA GLU A 170 -21.77 -10.82 -30.24
C GLU A 170 -22.72 -10.60 -31.41
N GLY A 171 -24.02 -10.66 -31.14
CA GLY A 171 -25.05 -10.48 -32.15
C GLY A 171 -26.36 -9.97 -31.59
N THR A 172 -27.34 -9.85 -32.47
CA THR A 172 -28.70 -9.42 -32.15
C THR A 172 -29.67 -10.54 -32.45
N ALA A 173 -30.56 -10.87 -31.53
CA ALA A 173 -31.59 -11.87 -31.74
C ALA A 173 -32.67 -11.37 -32.71
N GLY A 174 -33.21 -12.25 -33.55
CA GLY A 174 -34.40 -12.04 -34.39
C GLY A 174 -35.66 -12.69 -33.81
N ALA A 175 -35.50 -13.59 -32.83
CA ALA A 175 -36.57 -14.28 -32.13
C ALA A 175 -36.27 -14.36 -30.62
N VAL A 176 -37.18 -14.95 -29.84
CA VAL A 176 -36.88 -15.33 -28.46
C VAL A 176 -35.91 -16.49 -28.48
N LEU A 177 -34.74 -16.32 -27.88
CA LEU A 177 -33.68 -17.32 -27.81
C LEU A 177 -33.41 -17.72 -26.35
N ALA A 178 -33.22 -19.01 -26.10
CA ALA A 178 -32.80 -19.58 -24.84
C ALA A 178 -31.34 -20.06 -24.92
N PHE A 179 -30.69 -20.21 -23.75
CA PHE A 179 -29.37 -20.81 -23.67
C PHE A 179 -29.41 -22.25 -24.22
N GLY A 180 -28.45 -22.59 -25.08
CA GLY A 180 -28.37 -23.91 -25.71
C GLY A 180 -29.12 -24.03 -27.03
N ASP A 181 -29.93 -23.05 -27.41
CA ASP A 181 -30.62 -23.10 -28.71
C ASP A 181 -29.61 -23.08 -29.86
N LEU A 182 -29.83 -23.97 -30.83
CA LEU A 182 -29.16 -23.93 -32.12
C LEU A 182 -29.78 -22.84 -33.00
N ILE A 183 -28.95 -21.89 -33.38
CA ILE A 183 -29.36 -20.69 -34.10
C ILE A 183 -28.59 -20.55 -35.41
N TYR A 184 -29.21 -19.85 -36.37
CA TYR A 184 -28.60 -19.48 -37.63
C TYR A 184 -28.64 -17.95 -37.81
N GLN A 185 -27.69 -17.43 -38.58
CA GLN A 185 -27.68 -16.02 -38.94
C GLN A 185 -28.51 -15.79 -40.20
N VAL A 186 -29.54 -14.96 -40.07
CA VAL A 186 -30.41 -14.57 -41.19
C VAL A 186 -29.64 -13.64 -42.14
N ALA A 187 -29.62 -13.97 -43.42
CA ALA A 187 -28.82 -13.26 -44.41
C ALA A 187 -29.31 -11.82 -44.69
N SER A 188 -30.59 -11.51 -44.47
CA SER A 188 -31.20 -10.21 -44.81
C SER A 188 -30.92 -9.10 -43.81
N ASP A 189 -30.77 -9.43 -42.53
CA ASP A 189 -30.69 -8.45 -41.43
C ASP A 189 -29.60 -8.77 -40.39
N ALA A 190 -28.85 -9.87 -40.60
CA ALA A 190 -27.81 -10.37 -39.71
C ALA A 190 -28.30 -10.73 -38.28
N GLN A 191 -29.61 -10.83 -38.07
CA GLN A 191 -30.18 -11.28 -36.81
C GLN A 191 -30.06 -12.80 -36.66
N TRP A 192 -30.05 -13.26 -35.42
CA TRP A 192 -29.94 -14.68 -35.08
C TRP A 192 -31.32 -15.25 -34.74
N GLU A 193 -31.71 -16.29 -35.46
CA GLU A 193 -32.99 -16.99 -35.31
C GLU A 193 -32.81 -18.50 -35.12
N LEU A 194 -33.86 -19.20 -34.70
CA LEU A 194 -33.82 -20.64 -34.41
C LEU A 194 -33.63 -21.46 -35.70
N ALA A 195 -32.65 -22.37 -35.70
CA ALA A 195 -32.41 -23.27 -36.82
C ALA A 195 -33.39 -24.45 -36.80
N LYS A 196 -33.80 -24.93 -37.97
CA LYS A 196 -34.70 -26.08 -38.10
C LYS A 196 -34.42 -26.92 -39.35
N ALA A 197 -34.25 -28.22 -39.17
CA ALA A 197 -33.77 -29.07 -40.24
C ALA A 197 -34.74 -29.24 -41.42
N ASP A 198 -36.06 -29.10 -41.22
CA ASP A 198 -37.07 -29.17 -42.29
C ASP A 198 -37.31 -27.82 -42.98
N VAL A 199 -36.44 -26.84 -42.73
CA VAL A 199 -36.44 -25.52 -43.40
C VAL A 199 -35.03 -25.22 -43.88
N ALA A 200 -34.74 -25.53 -45.15
CA ALA A 200 -33.39 -25.49 -45.73
C ALA A 200 -32.63 -24.18 -45.47
N ALA A 201 -33.28 -23.03 -45.67
CA ALA A 201 -32.68 -21.70 -45.49
C ALA A 201 -32.26 -21.35 -44.05
N THR A 202 -32.64 -22.18 -43.07
CA THR A 202 -32.24 -22.01 -41.66
C THR A 202 -31.08 -22.93 -41.27
N SER A 203 -30.62 -23.77 -42.19
CA SER A 203 -29.71 -24.89 -41.94
C SER A 203 -28.47 -24.91 -42.85
N ASP A 204 -28.50 -24.13 -43.94
CA ASP A 204 -27.41 -24.02 -44.94
C ASP A 204 -26.39 -22.91 -44.62
N GLY A 205 -26.77 -21.94 -43.78
CA GLY A 205 -25.97 -20.77 -43.44
C GLY A 205 -25.00 -20.95 -42.27
N LYS A 206 -24.59 -19.81 -41.69
CA LYS A 206 -23.75 -19.75 -40.48
C LYS A 206 -24.58 -20.20 -39.27
N LEU A 207 -24.07 -21.18 -38.53
CA LEU A 207 -24.71 -21.74 -37.33
C LEU A 207 -23.96 -21.34 -36.06
N GLY A 208 -24.67 -21.33 -34.94
CA GLY A 208 -24.12 -21.11 -33.61
C GLY A 208 -25.00 -21.69 -32.51
N ILE A 209 -24.47 -21.73 -31.29
CA ILE A 209 -25.26 -22.01 -30.08
C ILE A 209 -25.49 -20.70 -29.33
N CYS A 210 -26.73 -20.44 -28.92
CA CYS A 210 -27.06 -19.28 -28.10
C CYS A 210 -26.49 -19.45 -26.68
N ILE A 211 -25.63 -18.52 -26.26
CA ILE A 211 -24.97 -18.51 -24.96
C ILE A 211 -25.54 -17.42 -24.05
N LEU A 212 -26.04 -16.33 -24.62
CA LEU A 212 -26.77 -15.32 -23.88
C LEU A 212 -28.22 -15.31 -24.36
N ALA A 213 -29.12 -15.81 -23.51
CA ALA A 213 -30.54 -15.86 -23.81
C ALA A 213 -31.09 -14.46 -24.11
N ALA A 214 -31.89 -14.35 -25.16
CA ALA A 214 -32.56 -13.14 -25.60
C ALA A 214 -34.07 -13.27 -25.35
N GLY A 215 -34.45 -13.31 -24.06
CA GLY A 215 -35.85 -13.53 -23.65
C GLY A 215 -36.83 -12.45 -24.12
N GLY A 216 -36.34 -11.26 -24.46
CA GLY A 216 -37.15 -10.16 -25.01
C GLY A 216 -37.45 -10.25 -26.51
N GLY A 217 -36.86 -11.21 -27.23
CA GLY A 217 -37.07 -11.40 -28.66
C GLY A 217 -36.23 -10.51 -29.56
N ALA A 218 -36.76 -10.17 -30.73
CA ALA A 218 -36.07 -9.41 -31.78
C ALA A 218 -35.41 -8.11 -31.26
N GLY A 219 -34.20 -7.82 -31.73
CA GLY A 219 -33.45 -6.61 -31.36
C GLY A 219 -32.67 -6.70 -30.05
N ASN A 220 -32.84 -7.75 -29.25
CA ASN A 220 -32.10 -7.93 -28.00
C ASN A 220 -30.69 -8.47 -28.25
N PRO A 221 -29.68 -8.06 -27.46
CA PRO A 221 -28.34 -8.59 -27.59
C PRO A 221 -28.30 -10.08 -27.23
N THR A 222 -27.46 -10.82 -27.94
CA THR A 222 -27.13 -12.21 -27.64
C THR A 222 -25.64 -12.47 -27.91
N THR A 223 -25.14 -13.56 -27.38
CA THR A 223 -23.77 -14.04 -27.56
C THR A 223 -23.87 -15.44 -28.12
N ILE A 224 -23.09 -15.72 -29.15
CA ILE A 224 -23.15 -16.93 -29.93
C ILE A 224 -21.82 -17.67 -29.81
N LEU A 225 -21.87 -18.95 -29.47
CA LEU A 225 -20.73 -19.85 -29.61
C LEU A 225 -20.65 -20.34 -31.05
N LEU A 226 -19.57 -20.02 -31.75
CA LEU A 226 -19.33 -20.44 -33.14
C LEU A 226 -18.52 -21.74 -33.23
N TRP A 227 -17.72 -22.02 -32.21
CA TRP A 227 -16.92 -23.25 -32.15
C TRP A 227 -16.44 -23.48 -30.71
N GLY A 228 -16.57 -24.70 -30.20
CA GLY A 228 -16.04 -25.07 -28.88
C GLY A 228 -16.91 -26.04 -28.12
N LYS A 229 -16.84 -26.00 -26.79
CA LYS A 229 -17.60 -26.88 -25.88
C LYS A 229 -18.74 -26.10 -25.24
N VAL A 230 -19.90 -26.73 -25.09
CA VAL A 230 -21.04 -26.21 -24.34
C VAL A 230 -21.78 -27.33 -23.64
N ARG A 231 -22.27 -27.06 -22.43
CA ARG A 231 -23.09 -27.96 -21.64
C ARG A 231 -24.42 -27.30 -21.35
N ALA A 232 -25.50 -27.95 -21.78
CA ALA A 232 -26.87 -27.46 -21.65
C ALA A 232 -27.81 -28.63 -21.27
N ASP A 233 -27.81 -29.00 -19.99
CA ASP A 233 -28.44 -30.22 -19.47
C ASP A 233 -29.96 -30.23 -19.69
N THR A 234 -30.60 -29.04 -19.74
CA THR A 234 -32.04 -28.91 -19.95
C THR A 234 -32.44 -28.76 -21.42
N ALA A 235 -31.54 -28.23 -22.26
CA ALA A 235 -31.83 -27.92 -23.66
C ALA A 235 -31.42 -29.06 -24.60
N PHE A 236 -30.37 -29.81 -24.26
CA PHE A 236 -29.88 -30.90 -25.09
C PHE A 236 -30.59 -32.21 -24.78
N PRO A 237 -30.88 -33.05 -25.80
CA PRO A 237 -31.22 -34.43 -25.54
C PRO A 237 -29.99 -35.16 -24.97
N ALA A 238 -30.19 -36.32 -24.36
CA ALA A 238 -29.08 -37.17 -23.94
C ALA A 238 -28.21 -37.55 -25.15
N LEU A 239 -27.03 -36.95 -25.24
CA LEU A 239 -26.14 -37.07 -26.38
C LEU A 239 -25.45 -38.43 -26.39
N SER A 240 -25.28 -38.98 -27.60
CA SER A 240 -24.47 -40.17 -27.78
C SER A 240 -22.98 -39.78 -27.80
N VAL A 241 -22.23 -40.27 -26.82
CA VAL A 241 -20.82 -39.93 -26.66
C VAL A 241 -20.01 -40.34 -27.91
N ARG A 242 -19.21 -39.40 -28.43
CA ARG A 242 -18.38 -39.52 -29.64
C ARG A 242 -19.18 -39.84 -30.91
N ARG A 243 -20.44 -39.41 -30.97
CA ARG A 243 -21.32 -39.56 -32.14
C ARG A 243 -21.75 -38.19 -32.68
N PRO A 244 -22.05 -38.11 -33.98
CA PRO A 244 -22.50 -36.87 -34.59
C PRO A 244 -23.83 -36.42 -34.01
N VAL A 245 -24.00 -35.10 -33.96
CA VAL A 245 -25.23 -34.41 -33.59
C VAL A 245 -25.69 -33.61 -34.81
N TYR A 246 -27.01 -33.49 -34.97
CA TYR A 246 -27.68 -32.87 -36.11
C TYR A 246 -28.67 -31.80 -35.65
N ILE A 247 -29.10 -30.97 -36.60
CA ILE A 247 -30.20 -30.02 -36.45
C ILE A 247 -31.51 -30.82 -36.27
N SER A 248 -32.37 -30.42 -35.33
CA SER A 248 -33.69 -31.06 -35.17
C SER A 248 -34.67 -30.60 -36.25
N ALA A 249 -35.44 -31.55 -36.80
CA ALA A 249 -36.61 -31.24 -37.64
C ALA A 249 -37.90 -31.07 -36.80
N ALA A 250 -37.91 -31.56 -35.56
CA ALA A 250 -39.12 -31.61 -34.74
C ALA A 250 -39.46 -30.25 -34.13
N THR A 251 -38.45 -29.57 -33.59
CA THR A 251 -38.57 -28.28 -32.89
C THR A 251 -37.46 -27.37 -33.40
N ALA A 252 -37.78 -26.12 -33.70
CA ALA A 252 -36.77 -25.12 -34.04
C ALA A 252 -35.92 -24.81 -32.80
N GLY A 253 -34.60 -24.67 -32.96
CA GLY A 253 -33.67 -24.44 -31.86
C GLY A 253 -33.11 -25.71 -31.23
N ASP A 254 -33.80 -26.84 -31.38
CA ASP A 254 -33.35 -28.10 -30.79
C ASP A 254 -32.27 -28.79 -31.64
N ILE A 255 -31.46 -29.60 -30.98
CA ILE A 255 -30.49 -30.51 -31.59
C ILE A 255 -30.95 -31.97 -31.42
N THR A 256 -30.41 -32.88 -32.23
CA THR A 256 -30.77 -34.30 -32.18
C THR A 256 -29.58 -35.21 -32.47
N THR A 257 -29.59 -36.42 -31.91
CA THR A 257 -28.58 -37.47 -32.20
C THR A 257 -28.97 -38.36 -33.38
N THR A 258 -30.14 -38.13 -33.97
CA THR A 258 -30.67 -38.91 -35.10
C THR A 258 -30.71 -38.02 -36.34
N ALA A 259 -30.06 -38.45 -37.41
CA ALA A 259 -30.10 -37.72 -38.68
C ALA A 259 -31.57 -37.51 -39.13
N PRO A 260 -31.95 -36.30 -39.56
CA PRO A 260 -33.29 -36.05 -40.10
C PRO A 260 -33.60 -36.94 -41.33
N THR A 261 -34.83 -37.46 -41.46
CA THR A 261 -35.20 -38.47 -42.49
C THR A 261 -36.44 -38.12 -43.33
N GLY A 262 -36.67 -36.84 -43.62
CA GLY A 262 -37.80 -36.41 -44.47
C GLY A 262 -37.49 -36.41 -45.97
N THR A 263 -38.44 -35.93 -46.77
CA THR A 263 -38.37 -35.99 -48.25
C THR A 263 -38.35 -34.63 -48.94
N THR A 264 -38.50 -33.50 -48.24
CA THR A 264 -38.48 -32.19 -48.91
C THR A 264 -37.99 -31.12 -47.95
N ASN A 265 -36.96 -30.37 -48.35
CA ASN A 265 -36.33 -29.31 -47.55
C ASN A 265 -35.69 -29.80 -46.24
N PHE A 266 -35.49 -31.11 -46.08
CA PHE A 266 -34.82 -31.67 -44.91
C PHE A 266 -33.31 -31.61 -45.10
N VAL A 267 -32.62 -30.89 -44.22
CA VAL A 267 -31.17 -30.75 -44.25
C VAL A 267 -30.54 -31.69 -43.21
N VAL A 268 -29.68 -32.58 -43.70
CA VAL A 268 -28.80 -33.40 -42.87
C VAL A 268 -27.43 -32.71 -42.81
N ARG A 269 -27.15 -32.11 -41.66
CA ARG A 269 -25.88 -31.43 -41.38
C ARG A 269 -25.38 -31.83 -39.99
N ILE A 270 -24.11 -32.20 -39.91
CA ILE A 270 -23.45 -32.46 -38.63
C ILE A 270 -23.09 -31.11 -38.02
N ILE A 271 -23.57 -30.85 -36.81
CA ILE A 271 -23.30 -29.60 -36.08
C ILE A 271 -22.18 -29.75 -35.03
N GLY A 272 -21.80 -30.98 -34.73
CA GLY A 272 -20.83 -31.30 -33.69
C GLY A 272 -20.90 -32.74 -33.23
N TYR A 273 -20.30 -33.01 -32.08
CA TYR A 273 -20.22 -34.33 -31.48
C TYR A 273 -20.52 -34.28 -29.98
N GLY A 274 -21.21 -35.29 -29.44
CA GLY A 274 -21.38 -35.41 -27.99
C GLY A 274 -20.05 -35.77 -27.32
N ASN A 275 -19.50 -34.92 -26.47
CA ASN A 275 -18.33 -35.24 -25.66
C ASN A 275 -18.70 -36.07 -24.43
N THR A 276 -19.85 -35.74 -23.83
CA THR A 276 -20.51 -36.51 -22.78
C THR A 276 -22.00 -36.68 -23.17
N ALA A 277 -22.85 -37.12 -22.23
CA ALA A 277 -24.30 -37.14 -22.45
C ALA A 277 -24.91 -35.73 -22.49
N ASP A 278 -24.24 -34.75 -21.88
CA ASP A 278 -24.78 -33.39 -21.68
C ASP A 278 -23.90 -32.29 -22.30
N GLU A 279 -22.71 -32.67 -22.77
CA GLU A 279 -21.73 -31.76 -23.34
C GLU A 279 -21.61 -31.95 -24.86
N LEU A 280 -21.89 -30.89 -25.61
CA LEU A 280 -21.68 -30.80 -27.05
C LEU A 280 -20.32 -30.17 -27.34
N PHE A 281 -19.52 -30.83 -28.18
CA PHE A 281 -18.47 -30.16 -28.93
C PHE A 281 -19.06 -29.62 -30.22
N PHE A 282 -19.37 -28.33 -30.22
CA PHE A 282 -19.93 -27.62 -31.35
C PHE A 282 -18.84 -27.28 -32.36
N CYS A 283 -18.95 -27.87 -33.54
CA CYS A 283 -18.05 -27.66 -34.66
C CYS A 283 -18.83 -27.94 -35.96
N PRO A 284 -19.70 -27.01 -36.39
CA PRO A 284 -20.60 -27.27 -37.50
C PRO A 284 -19.82 -27.52 -38.78
N ASP A 285 -20.17 -28.59 -39.49
CA ASP A 285 -19.58 -28.91 -40.79
C ASP A 285 -20.04 -27.85 -41.81
N ASN A 286 -19.20 -27.53 -42.79
CA ASN A 286 -19.61 -26.70 -43.92
C ASN A 286 -20.42 -27.50 -44.95
N THR A 287 -20.32 -28.82 -44.91
CA THR A 287 -21.03 -29.74 -45.80
C THR A 287 -22.41 -30.06 -45.22
N TYR A 288 -23.43 -30.04 -46.09
CA TYR A 288 -24.77 -30.48 -45.76
C TYR A 288 -25.40 -31.21 -46.95
N ILE A 289 -26.42 -32.03 -46.67
CA ILE A 289 -27.21 -32.74 -47.67
C ILE A 289 -28.66 -32.30 -47.52
N GLU A 290 -29.24 -31.73 -48.56
CA GLU A 290 -30.69 -31.53 -48.65
C GLU A 290 -31.35 -32.76 -49.27
N LEU A 291 -32.35 -33.31 -48.57
CA LEU A 291 -33.11 -34.47 -49.03
C LEU A 291 -34.24 -34.04 -49.96
N ALA A 292 -34.35 -34.75 -51.08
CA ALA A 292 -35.31 -34.53 -52.16
C ALA A 292 -36.49 -35.50 -52.14
#